data_AF-A0A1J4YZ99-F1
#
_entry.id   AF-A0A1J4YZ99-F1
#
_cell.length_a   1.000
_cell.length_b   1.000
_cell.length_c   1.000
_cell.angle_alpha   90.00
_cell.angle_beta   90.00
_cell.angle_gamma   90.00
#
_symmetry.space_group_name_H-M   'P 1'
#
loop_
_entity.id
_entity.type
_entity.pdbx_description
1 polymer ?
#
loop_
_entity_poly.entity_id
_entity_poly.type
_entity_poly.pdbx_seq_one_letter_code
_entity_poly.pdbx_strand_id
1 'polypeptide(L)'
;MPKKSKTNNQSVTSKEFNETKKEFIERFEQVDKRFDEVKDVISSMATKIIDNIEDLKTMKETVATKDDIQRIISSIDSLGSQTKDHERTAEINTHRIKELEPKVEDHEKRIGKLESHLPPV
;
A
#
# COMPACT_ATOMS: atom_id res chain seq x y z
N MET A 1 -68.64 -10.57 54.29
CA MET A 1 -67.80 -9.38 54.51
C MET A 1 -67.32 -8.82 53.18
N PRO A 2 -67.68 -7.59 52.77
CA PRO A 2 -67.14 -6.98 51.56
C PRO A 2 -66.02 -6.00 51.90
N LYS A 3 -64.78 -6.27 51.49
CA LYS A 3 -63.75 -5.23 51.40
C LYS A 3 -63.87 -4.59 50.02
N LYS A 4 -64.67 -3.53 49.91
CA LYS A 4 -64.71 -2.69 48.70
C LYS A 4 -63.37 -1.95 48.62
N SER A 5 -62.58 -2.24 47.59
CA SER A 5 -61.38 -1.46 47.27
C SER A 5 -61.81 -0.03 46.97
N LYS A 6 -61.25 0.94 47.69
CA LYS A 6 -61.38 2.35 47.35
C LYS A 6 -60.62 2.57 46.04
N THR A 7 -61.34 2.61 44.92
CA THR A 7 -60.79 3.10 43.66
C THR A 7 -60.52 4.59 43.84
N ASN A 8 -59.24 4.94 43.95
CA ASN A 8 -58.79 6.32 44.05
C ASN A 8 -58.89 6.96 42.67
N ASN A 9 -60.10 7.38 42.27
CA ASN A 9 -60.33 8.09 41.02
C ASN A 9 -59.90 9.55 41.21
N GLN A 10 -58.60 9.81 41.00
CA GLN A 10 -58.06 11.16 40.95
C GLN A 10 -58.57 11.82 39.67
N SER A 11 -59.51 12.77 39.78
CA SER A 11 -60.03 13.49 38.61
C SER A 11 -58.97 14.48 38.13
N VAL A 12 -58.43 14.25 36.94
CA VAL A 12 -57.51 15.18 36.29
C VAL A 12 -58.29 16.43 35.87
N THR A 13 -57.80 17.60 36.25
CA THR A 13 -58.40 18.87 35.83
C THR A 13 -58.09 19.14 34.35
N SER A 14 -58.96 19.86 33.64
CA SER A 14 -58.73 20.21 32.23
C SER A 14 -57.41 20.96 32.01
N LYS A 15 -56.89 21.63 33.04
CA LYS A 15 -55.59 22.32 33.01
C LYS A 15 -54.43 21.32 32.97
N GLU A 16 -54.41 20.34 33.88
CA GLU A 16 -53.37 19.30 33.93
C GLU A 16 -53.34 18.49 32.64
N PHE A 17 -54.51 18.15 32.08
CA PHE A 17 -54.60 17.45 30.80
C PHE A 17 -53.98 18.26 29.65
N ASN A 18 -54.27 19.57 29.58
CA ASN A 18 -53.72 20.44 28.54
C ASN A 18 -52.21 20.64 28.68
N GLU A 19 -51.69 20.72 29.91
CA GLU A 19 -50.24 20.80 30.18
C GLU A 19 -49.54 19.50 29.74
N THR A 20 -50.08 18.33 30.10
CA THR A 20 -49.51 17.04 29.66
C THR A 20 -49.55 16.89 28.15
N LYS A 21 -50.65 17.31 27.49
CA LYS A 21 -50.75 17.28 26.03
C LYS A 21 -49.69 18.18 25.37
N LYS A 22 -49.47 19.37 25.93
CA LYS A 22 -48.45 20.30 25.41
C LYS A 22 -47.05 19.71 25.56
N GLU A 23 -46.73 19.15 26.72
CA GLU A 23 -45.43 18.51 26.96
C GLU A 23 -45.21 17.31 26.02
N PHE A 24 -46.25 16.53 25.75
CA PHE A 24 -46.19 15.43 24.79
C PHE A 24 -45.87 15.91 23.38
N ILE A 25 -46.53 17.00 22.92
CA ILE A 25 -46.27 17.59 21.61
C ILE A 25 -44.82 18.09 21.52
N GLU A 26 -44.34 18.82 22.53
CA GLU A 26 -42.97 19.32 22.56
C GLU A 26 -41.93 18.18 22.51
N ARG A 27 -42.16 17.09 23.23
CA ARG A 27 -41.30 15.90 23.17
C ARG A 27 -41.35 15.22 21.80
N PHE A 28 -42.53 15.17 21.18
CA PHE A 28 -42.67 14.60 19.84
C PHE A 28 -41.90 15.41 18.80
N GLU A 29 -42.01 16.73 18.82
CA GLU A 29 -41.24 17.63 17.95
C GLU A 29 -39.72 17.50 18.15
N GLN A 30 -39.26 17.26 19.38
CA GLN A 30 -37.84 17.00 19.66
C GLN A 30 -37.37 15.66 19.08
N VAL A 31 -38.22 14.63 19.11
CA VAL A 31 -37.92 13.33 18.51
C VAL A 31 -37.82 13.45 16.99
N ASP A 32 -38.75 14.15 16.35
CA ASP A 32 -38.72 14.40 14.90
C ASP A 32 -37.44 15.11 14.49
N LYS A 33 -37.04 16.17 15.20
CA LYS A 33 -35.76 16.88 14.93
C LYS A 33 -34.55 15.95 15.04
N ARG A 34 -34.49 15.14 16.09
CA ARG A 34 -33.38 14.17 16.26
C ARG A 34 -33.39 13.11 15.16
N PHE A 35 -34.56 12.73 14.64
CA PHE A 35 -34.67 11.79 13.55
C PHE A 35 -34.10 12.38 12.24
N ASP A 36 -34.40 13.65 11.96
CA ASP A 36 -33.83 14.37 10.82
C ASP A 36 -32.30 14.51 10.93
N GLU A 37 -31.78 14.88 12.11
CA GLU A 37 -30.33 14.93 12.36
C GLU A 37 -29.65 13.58 12.12
N VAL A 38 -30.26 12.48 12.60
CA VAL A 38 -29.73 11.12 12.38
C VAL A 38 -29.74 10.77 10.90
N LYS A 39 -30.80 11.13 10.17
CA LYS A 39 -30.89 10.89 8.72
C LYS A 39 -29.80 11.63 7.94
N ASP A 40 -29.49 12.86 8.33
CA ASP A 40 -28.42 13.65 7.71
C ASP A 40 -27.05 13.04 7.99
N VAL A 41 -26.80 12.60 9.23
CA VAL A 41 -25.57 11.89 9.59
C VAL A 41 -25.42 10.59 8.80
N ILE A 42 -26.50 9.79 8.68
CA ILE A 42 -26.49 8.54 7.90
C ILE A 42 -26.19 8.83 6.43
N SER A 43 -26.81 9.87 5.87
CA SER A 43 -26.59 10.25 4.46
C SER A 43 -25.14 10.68 4.23
N SER A 44 -24.58 11.49 5.13
CA SER A 44 -23.17 11.90 5.07
C SER A 44 -22.21 10.71 5.21
N MET A 45 -22.51 9.78 6.12
CA MET A 45 -21.73 8.55 6.28
C MET A 45 -21.78 7.68 5.02
N ALA A 46 -22.95 7.53 4.40
CA ALA A 46 -23.10 6.76 3.17
C ALA A 46 -22.22 7.33 2.04
N THR A 47 -22.21 8.65 1.86
CA THR A 47 -21.32 9.29 0.87
C THR A 47 -19.84 9.01 1.16
N LYS A 48 -19.40 9.20 2.41
CA LYS A 48 -18.00 8.93 2.79
C LYS A 48 -17.61 7.46 2.59
N ILE A 49 -18.54 6.53 2.81
CA ILE A 49 -18.31 5.11 2.56
C ILE A 49 -18.10 4.86 1.07
N ILE A 50 -18.89 5.50 0.21
CA ILE A 50 -18.74 5.40 -1.25
C ILE A 50 -17.39 5.96 -1.68
N ASP A 51 -17.02 7.15 -1.22
CA ASP A 51 -15.73 7.78 -1.52
C ASP A 51 -14.55 6.87 -1.10
N ASN A 52 -14.60 6.33 0.12
CA ASN A 52 -13.58 5.40 0.60
C ASN A 52 -13.49 4.09 -0.22
N ILE A 53 -14.61 3.60 -0.75
CA ILE A 53 -14.62 2.39 -1.62
C ILE A 53 -13.91 2.70 -2.95
N GLU A 54 -14.12 3.89 -3.51
CA GLU A 54 -13.45 4.33 -4.73
C GLU A 54 -11.94 4.51 -4.51
N ASP A 55 -11.55 5.11 -3.39
CA ASP A 55 -10.14 5.23 -2.98
C ASP A 55 -9.48 3.85 -2.82
N LEU A 56 -10.15 2.91 -2.15
CA LEU A 56 -9.64 1.54 -1.96
C LEU A 56 -9.47 0.80 -3.30
N LYS A 57 -10.37 1.02 -4.26
CA LYS A 57 -10.26 0.43 -5.59
C LYS A 57 -9.05 1.00 -6.33
N THR A 58 -8.87 2.32 -6.29
CA THR A 58 -7.73 3.00 -6.91
C THR A 58 -6.40 2.56 -6.27
N MET A 59 -6.35 2.44 -4.95
CA MET A 59 -5.19 1.88 -4.24
C MET A 59 -4.88 0.46 -4.69
N LYS A 60 -5.89 -0.41 -4.81
CA LYS A 60 -5.71 -1.79 -5.27
C LYS A 60 -5.12 -1.86 -6.69
N GLU A 61 -5.48 -0.94 -7.57
CA GLU A 61 -4.99 -0.88 -8.96
C GLU A 61 -3.59 -0.27 -9.07
N THR A 62 -3.16 0.56 -8.11
CA THR A 62 -1.89 1.30 -8.16
C THR A 62 -0.77 0.66 -7.34
N VAL A 63 -1.10 -0.22 -6.40
CA VAL A 63 -0.11 -0.89 -5.55
C VAL A 63 0.47 -2.10 -6.29
N ALA A 64 1.80 -2.21 -6.26
CA ALA A 64 2.50 -3.38 -6.79
C ALA A 64 2.02 -4.66 -6.10
N THR A 65 1.68 -5.67 -6.88
CA THR A 65 1.25 -6.96 -6.33
C THR A 65 2.45 -7.72 -5.77
N LYS A 66 2.16 -8.72 -4.93
CA LYS A 66 3.19 -9.65 -4.44
C LYS A 66 3.95 -10.32 -5.59
N ASP A 67 3.27 -10.62 -6.69
CA ASP A 67 3.86 -11.28 -7.85
C ASP A 67 4.83 -10.35 -8.60
N ASP A 68 4.52 -9.06 -8.68
CA ASP A 68 5.41 -8.04 -9.24
C ASP A 68 6.71 -7.96 -8.43
N ILE A 69 6.59 -7.91 -7.10
CA ILE A 69 7.74 -7.88 -6.19
C ILE A 69 8.57 -9.16 -6.34
N GLN A 70 7.92 -10.32 -6.41
CA GLN A 70 8.61 -11.60 -6.57
C GLN A 70 9.39 -11.65 -7.89
N ARG A 71 8.81 -11.15 -8.98
CA ARG A 71 9.49 -11.07 -10.29
C ARG A 71 10.73 -10.17 -10.23
N ILE A 72 10.64 -9.03 -9.54
CA ILE A 72 11.78 -8.12 -9.36
C ILE A 72 12.89 -8.83 -8.58
N ILE A 73 12.56 -9.49 -7.46
CA ILE A 73 13.54 -10.24 -6.65
C ILE A 73 14.24 -11.31 -7.48
N SER A 74 13.49 -12.13 -8.21
CA SER A 74 14.09 -13.17 -9.06
C SER A 74 15.00 -12.60 -10.16
N SER A 75 14.65 -11.43 -10.69
CA SER A 75 15.49 -10.73 -11.67
C SER A 75 16.79 -10.22 -11.03
N ILE A 76 16.72 -9.67 -9.82
CA ILE A 76 17.90 -9.24 -9.04
C ILE A 76 18.81 -10.42 -8.73
N ASP A 77 18.26 -11.55 -8.30
CA ASP A 77 19.04 -12.76 -8.02
C ASP A 77 19.76 -13.27 -9.29
N SER A 78 19.06 -13.28 -10.43
CA SER A 78 19.65 -13.66 -11.72
C SER A 78 20.80 -12.72 -12.12
N LEU A 79 20.61 -11.41 -11.99
CA LEU A 79 21.65 -10.41 -12.27
C LEU A 79 22.84 -10.57 -11.32
N GLY A 80 22.59 -10.84 -10.04
CA GLY A 80 23.62 -11.12 -9.06
C GLY A 80 24.46 -12.36 -9.43
N SER A 81 23.81 -13.43 -9.92
CA SER A 81 24.52 -14.62 -10.41
C SER A 81 25.39 -14.31 -11.62
N GLN A 82 24.83 -13.63 -12.63
CA GLN A 82 25.58 -13.26 -13.84
C GLN A 82 26.78 -12.37 -13.52
N THR A 83 26.63 -11.44 -12.57
CA THR A 83 27.70 -10.55 -12.14
C THR A 83 28.88 -11.33 -11.55
N LYS A 84 28.61 -12.34 -10.70
CA LYS A 84 29.65 -13.21 -10.13
C LYS A 84 30.39 -14.01 -11.20
N ASP A 85 29.68 -14.52 -12.20
CA ASP A 85 30.29 -15.27 -13.30
C ASP A 85 31.19 -14.36 -14.16
N HIS A 86 30.75 -13.13 -14.41
CA HIS A 86 31.56 -12.14 -15.12
C HIS A 86 32.79 -11.70 -14.33
N GLU A 87 32.66 -11.49 -13.02
CA GLU A 87 33.77 -11.17 -12.12
C GLU A 87 34.84 -12.27 -12.18
N ARG A 88 34.44 -13.53 -12.00
CA ARG A 88 35.34 -14.68 -12.11
C ARG A 88 36.02 -14.76 -13.48
N THR A 89 35.29 -14.50 -14.55
CA THR A 89 35.85 -14.50 -15.91
C THR A 89 36.87 -13.38 -16.10
N ALA A 90 36.60 -12.19 -15.55
CA ALA A 90 37.50 -11.05 -15.60
C ALA A 90 38.79 -11.32 -14.80
N GLU A 91 38.70 -11.95 -13.64
CA GLU A 91 39.87 -12.39 -12.85
C GLU A 91 40.75 -13.35 -13.65
N ILE A 92 40.16 -14.40 -14.23
CA ILE A 92 40.88 -15.39 -15.05
C ILE A 92 41.58 -14.69 -16.23
N ASN A 93 40.88 -13.81 -16.93
CA ASN A 93 41.45 -13.09 -18.07
C ASN A 93 42.60 -12.17 -17.63
N THR A 94 42.47 -11.50 -16.48
CA THR A 94 43.53 -10.68 -15.90
C THR A 94 44.79 -11.50 -15.63
N HIS A 95 44.65 -12.71 -15.08
CA HIS A 95 45.79 -13.62 -14.91
C HIS A 95 46.43 -14.03 -16.23
N ARG A 96 45.62 -14.39 -17.24
CA ARG A 96 46.12 -14.76 -18.57
C ARG A 96 46.86 -13.62 -19.26
N ILE A 97 46.37 -12.39 -19.14
CA ILE A 97 47.04 -11.19 -19.68
C ILE A 97 48.41 -11.03 -19.03
N LYS A 98 48.48 -11.08 -17.69
CA LYS A 98 49.75 -10.98 -16.95
C LYS A 98 50.77 -12.06 -17.34
N GLU A 99 50.32 -13.26 -17.71
CA GLU A 99 51.21 -14.32 -18.21
C GLU A 99 51.66 -14.12 -19.65
N LEU A 100 50.83 -13.50 -20.49
CA LEU A 100 51.10 -13.30 -21.92
C LEU A 100 51.92 -12.04 -22.20
N GLU A 101 51.71 -10.95 -21.45
CA GLU A 101 52.46 -9.69 -21.57
C GLU A 101 53.99 -9.89 -21.65
N PRO A 102 54.66 -10.60 -20.72
CA PRO A 102 56.11 -10.78 -20.80
C PRO A 102 56.54 -11.66 -21.98
N LYS A 103 55.71 -12.61 -22.42
CA LYS A 103 56.01 -13.47 -23.58
C LYS A 103 55.96 -12.67 -24.88
N VAL A 104 54.98 -11.78 -25.00
CA VAL A 104 54.88 -10.86 -26.13
C VAL A 104 56.09 -9.92 -26.15
N GLU A 105 56.46 -9.35 -24.99
CA GLU A 105 57.63 -8.49 -24.88
C GLU A 105 58.95 -9.21 -25.25
N ASP A 106 59.13 -10.46 -24.81
CA ASP A 106 60.30 -11.27 -25.20
C ASP A 106 60.31 -11.56 -26.71
N HIS A 107 59.18 -11.96 -27.27
CA HIS A 107 59.06 -12.21 -28.70
C HIS A 107 59.36 -10.95 -29.53
N GLU A 108 58.86 -9.78 -29.10
CA GLU A 108 59.11 -8.50 -29.76
C GLU A 108 60.60 -8.13 -29.72
N LYS A 109 61.29 -8.32 -28.59
CA LYS A 109 62.75 -8.15 -28.49
C LYS A 109 63.51 -9.09 -29.41
N ARG A 110 63.08 -10.35 -29.53
CA ARG A 110 63.72 -11.36 -30.39
C ARG A 110 63.55 -11.04 -31.87
N ILE A 111 62.35 -10.63 -32.28
CA ILE A 111 62.05 -10.23 -33.66
C ILE A 111 62.88 -9.01 -34.04
N GLY A 112 62.91 -7.96 -33.20
CA GLY A 112 63.71 -6.76 -33.49
C GLY A 112 65.21 -7.03 -33.66
N LYS A 113 65.75 -8.04 -32.95
CA LYS A 113 67.12 -8.51 -33.18
C LYS A 113 67.32 -9.20 -34.53
N LEU A 114 66.34 -9.97 -35.00
CA LEU A 114 66.42 -10.64 -36.30
C LEU A 114 66.31 -9.62 -37.44
N GLU A 115 65.40 -8.65 -37.30
CA GLU A 115 65.19 -7.59 -38.29
C GLU A 115 66.42 -6.70 -38.45
N SER A 116 67.15 -6.41 -37.36
CA SER A 116 68.40 -5.63 -37.43
C SER A 116 69.56 -6.35 -38.12
N HIS A 117 69.46 -7.66 -38.33
CA HIS A 117 70.47 -8.48 -39.02
C HIS A 117 70.06 -8.84 -40.46
N LEU A 118 68.92 -8.34 -40.95
CA LEU A 118 68.55 -8.50 -42.36
C LEU A 118 69.42 -7.58 -43.24
N PRO A 119 69.95 -8.08 -44.37
CA PRO A 119 70.71 -7.25 -45.29
C PRO A 119 69.82 -6.13 -45.86
N PRO A 120 70.38 -4.93 -46.14
CA PRO A 120 69.61 -3.85 -46.74
C PRO A 120 69.06 -4.29 -48.11
N VAL A 121 67.78 -3.98 -48.33
CA VAL A 121 67.09 -4.17 -49.63
C VAL A 121 67.62 -3.16 -50.64
#